data_AF-A0A842KUJ7-F1
#
_entry.id   AF-A0A842KUJ7-F1
#
_cell.length_a   1.000
_cell.length_b   1.000
_cell.length_c   1.000
_cell.angle_alpha   90.00
_cell.angle_beta   90.00
_cell.angle_gamma   90.00
#
_symmetry.space_group_name_H-M   'P 1'
#
loop_
_entity.id
_entity.type
_entity.pdbx_description
1 polymer ?
#
loop_
_entity_poly.entity_id
_entity_poly.type
_entity_poly.pdbx_seq_one_letter_code
_entity_poly.pdbx_strand_id
1 'polypeptide(L)' 'MKYDTPIVILNFKTYIEATGENAVNLARTCEQVADETGVNIVVAPQHMDLFRVAQTVKIPVAAQ' A
#
# COMPACT_ATOMS: atom_id res chain seq x y z
N MET A 1 10.52 -11.65 2.31
CA MET A 1 9.92 -11.72 0.96
C MET A 1 10.88 -11.07 -0.01
N LYS A 2 11.02 -11.62 -1.22
CA LYS A 2 11.74 -10.96 -2.31
C LYS A 2 10.68 -10.31 -3.19
N TYR A 3 10.80 -9.01 -3.46
CA TYR A 3 9.93 -8.32 -4.41
C TYR A 3 10.48 -8.49 -5.82
N ASP A 4 9.60 -8.67 -6.80
CA ASP A 4 10.00 -8.73 -8.20
C ASP A 4 10.16 -7.31 -8.77
N THR A 5 11.20 -7.11 -9.59
CA THR A 5 11.41 -5.85 -10.32
C THR A 5 10.81 -5.94 -11.72
N PRO A 6 10.27 -4.84 -12.28
CA PRO A 6 10.24 -3.49 -11.72
C PRO A 6 9.21 -3.31 -10.59
N ILE A 7 9.54 -2.50 -9.58
CA ILE A 7 8.71 -2.27 -8.39
C ILE A 7 8.47 -0.79 -8.13
N VAL A 8 7.26 -0.46 -7.68
CA VAL A 8 6.89 0.84 -7.10
C VAL A 8 6.57 0.66 -5.62
N ILE A 9 7.25 1.42 -4.75
CA ILE A 9 6.95 1.44 -3.31
C ILE A 9 6.40 2.81 -2.94
N LEU A 10 5.14 2.87 -2.53
CA LEU A 10 4.49 4.10 -2.10
C LEU A 10 4.54 4.24 -0.58
N ASN A 11 5.38 5.15 -0.10
CA ASN A 11 5.48 5.49 1.31
C ASN A 11 4.44 6.55 1.70
N PHE A 12 3.49 6.17 2.57
CA PHE A 12 2.40 7.04 3.03
C PHE A 12 2.86 8.08 4.05
N LYS A 13 4.02 7.88 4.67
CA LYS A 13 4.53 8.70 5.77
C LYS A 13 3.45 8.88 6.83
N THR A 14 3.30 10.11 7.32
CA THR A 14 2.27 10.51 8.27
C THR A 14 1.42 11.64 7.68
N TYR A 15 1.19 11.59 6.37
CA TYR A 15 0.34 12.55 5.68
C TYR A 15 -1.13 12.33 6.05
N ILE A 16 -1.90 13.41 6.17
CA ILE A 16 -3.33 13.32 6.52
C ILE A 16 -4.12 12.65 5.38
N GLU A 17 -3.65 12.84 4.15
CA GLU A 17 -4.15 12.24 2.92
C GLU A 17 -3.88 10.72 2.85
N ALA A 18 -3.07 10.18 3.76
CA ALA A 18 -2.71 8.76 3.81
C ALA A 18 -2.79 8.20 5.25
N THR A 19 -3.73 8.72 6.04
CA THR A 19 -3.98 8.32 7.44
C THR A 19 -5.40 7.79 7.63
N GLY A 20 -5.57 6.74 8.44
CA GLY A 20 -6.87 6.16 8.78
C GLY A 20 -7.58 5.58 7.55
N GLU A 21 -8.82 6.00 7.33
CA GLU A 21 -9.60 5.58 6.15
C GLU A 21 -8.95 6.03 4.83
N ASN A 22 -8.21 7.14 4.83
CA ASN A 22 -7.51 7.59 3.62
C ASN A 22 -6.37 6.63 3.25
N ALA A 23 -5.68 6.04 4.23
CA ALA A 23 -4.68 5.00 3.99
C ALA A 23 -5.31 3.76 3.33
N VAL A 24 -6.49 3.36 3.80
CA VAL A 24 -7.23 2.21 3.24
C VAL A 24 -7.66 2.48 1.80
N ASN A 25 -8.22 3.66 1.55
CA ASN A 25 -8.66 4.05 0.20
C ASN A 25 -7.47 4.15 -0.77
N LEU A 26 -6.35 4.74 -0.33
CA LEU A 26 -5.14 4.83 -1.15
C LEU A 26 -4.56 3.44 -1.47
N ALA A 27 -4.53 2.53 -0.49
CA ALA A 27 -4.07 1.17 -0.70
C ALA A 27 -4.94 0.39 -1.70
N ARG A 28 -6.28 0.54 -1.64
CA ARG A 28 -7.20 -0.07 -2.63
C ARG A 28 -6.98 0.49 -4.03
N THR A 29 -6.72 1.79 -4.15
CA THR A 29 -6.37 2.39 -5.45
C THR A 29 -5.06 1.80 -5.98
N CYS A 30 -4.05 1.63 -5.13
CA CYS A 30 -2.80 0.97 -5.53
C CYS A 30 -3.02 -0.48 -5.97
N GLU A 31 -3.88 -1.23 -5.28
CA GLU A 31 -4.25 -2.61 -5.66
C GLU A 31 -4.93 -2.64 -7.02
N GLN A 32 -5.91 -1.77 -7.26
CA GLN A 32 -6.59 -1.68 -8.55
C GLN A 32 -5.60 -1.40 -9.69
N VAL A 33 -4.66 -0.47 -9.50
CA VAL A 33 -3.64 -0.17 -10.51
C VAL A 33 -2.71 -1.37 -10.72
N ALA A 34 -2.33 -2.09 -9.66
CA ALA A 34 -1.50 -3.29 -9.77
C ALA A 34 -2.23 -4.38 -10.58
N ASP A 35 -3.52 -4.59 -10.32
CA ASP A 35 -4.36 -5.56 -11.04
C ASP A 35 -4.54 -5.19 -12.52
N GLU A 36 -4.75 -3.90 -12.82
CA GLU A 36 -4.95 -3.41 -14.19
C GLU A 36 -3.66 -3.42 -15.03
N THR A 37 -2.51 -3.15 -14.40
CA THR A 37 -1.23 -2.94 -15.12
C THR A 37 -0.26 -4.11 -15.02
N GLY A 38 -0.44 -5.01 -14.06
CA GLY A 38 0.51 -6.07 -13.73
C GLY A 38 1.81 -5.58 -13.09
N VAL A 39 1.92 -4.29 -12.75
CA VAL A 39 3.10 -3.72 -12.09
C VAL A 39 3.13 -4.15 -10.63
N ASN A 40 4.30 -4.51 -10.11
CA ASN A 40 4.48 -4.81 -8.70
C ASN A 40 4.43 -3.51 -7.86
N ILE A 41 3.35 -3.33 -7.10
CA ILE A 41 3.13 -2.16 -6.25
C ILE A 41 3.09 -2.59 -4.79
N VAL A 42 3.86 -1.90 -3.95
CA VAL A 42 3.91 -2.09 -2.50
C VAL A 42 3.53 -0.79 -1.82
N VAL A 43 2.74 -0.87 -0.74
CA VAL A 43 2.40 0.30 0.08
C VAL A 43 3.06 0.21 1.45
N ALA A 44 3.50 1.35 1.97
CA ALA A 44 4.05 1.46 3.33
C ALA A 44 3.23 2.49 4.13
N PRO A 45 2.13 2.05 4.78
CA PRO A 45 1.31 2.89 5.66
C PRO A 45 2.02 3.21 6.98
N GLN A 46 1.54 4.23 7.69
CA GLN A 46 1.99 4.49 9.06
C GLN A 46 1.67 3.32 9.99
N HIS A 47 2.42 3.21 11.08
CA HIS A 47 2.37 2.07 12.00
C HIS A 47 0.96 1.75 12.53
N MET A 48 0.18 2.79 12.85
CA MET A 48 -1.19 2.64 13.37
C MET A 48 -2.20 2.12 12.32
N ASP A 49 -1.90 2.27 11.04
CA ASP A 49 -2.75 1.81 9.94
C ASP A 49 -2.28 0.47 9.35
N LEU A 50 -1.11 -0.03 9.75
CA LEU A 50 -0.50 -1.22 9.17
C LEU A 50 -1.44 -2.42 9.15
N PHE A 51 -2.05 -2.74 10.31
CA PHE A 51 -2.97 -3.87 10.43
C PHE A 51 -4.22 -3.72 9.56
N ARG A 52 -4.86 -2.54 9.57
CA ARG A 52 -6.08 -2.32 8.78
C ARG A 52 -5.82 -2.37 7.27
N VAL A 53 -4.70 -1.80 6.81
CA VAL A 53 -4.34 -1.80 5.40
C VAL A 53 -3.99 -3.21 4.95
N ALA A 54 -3.16 -3.94 5.72
CA ALA A 54 -2.77 -5.31 5.40
C ALA A 54 -3.94 -6.31 5.39
N GLN A 55 -5.02 -6.05 6.14
CA GLN A 55 -6.23 -6.88 6.09
C GLN A 55 -7.16 -6.54 4.92
N THR A 56 -6.97 -5.41 4.25
CA THR A 56 -7.92 -4.90 3.25
C THR A 56 -7.48 -5.17 1.81
N VAL A 57 -6.18 -5.23 1.54
CA VAL A 57 -5.62 -5.41 0.19
C VAL A 57 -4.74 -6.65 0.11
N LYS A 58 -4.58 -7.18 -1.11
CA LYS A 58 -3.74 -8.35 -1.41
C LYS A 58 -2.35 -7.97 -1.90
N ILE A 59 -2.14 -6.74 -2.37
CA ILE A 59 -0.80 -6.23 -2.69
C ILE A 59 0.07 -6.20 -1.42
N PRO A 60 1.41 -6.31 -1.54
CA PRO A 60 2.26 -6.32 -0.36
C PRO A 60 2.18 -5.02 0.44
N VAL A 61 2.13 -5.16 1.76
CA VAL A 61 2.12 -4.05 2.72
C VAL A 61 3.37 -4.13 3.58
N ALA A 62 4.22 -3.12 3.52
CA ALA A 62 5.44 -3.01 4.31
C ALA A 62 5.20 -2.12 5.55
N ALA A 63 5.87 -2.43 6.66
CA ALA A 63 6.02 -1.46 7.73
C ALA A 63 6.94 -0.32 7.26
N GLN A 64 6.59 0.91 7.63
CA GLN A 64 7.37 2.10 7.31
C GLN A 64 8.52 2.35 8.29
#